data_AF-A0A1J4YVK9-F1
#
_entry.id   AF-A0A1J4YVK9-F1
#
_cell.length_a   1.000
_cell.length_b   1.000
_cell.length_c   1.000
_cell.angle_alpha   90.00
_cell.angle_beta   90.00
_cell.angle_gamma   90.00
#
_symmetry.space_group_name_H-M   'P 1'
#
loop_
_entity.id
_entity.type
_entity.pdbx_description
1 polymer ?
#
loop_
_entity_poly.entity_id
_entity_poly.type
_entity_poly.pdbx_seq_one_letter_code
_entity_poly.pdbx_strand_id
1 'polypeptide(L)'
;MGSHHLIIHGMKRVLFVLILTLSACATHPPAQEMSDARSAIKTAQDLPGQTARADKYLQSAEQALEDAAAAIRQEHYDRARNKALEAKRHAQEAARLKQFPNK
;
A
#
# COMPACT_ATOMS: atom_id res chain seq x y z
N MET A 1 8.45 52.58 -0.71
CA MET A 1 8.77 51.23 -1.25
C MET A 1 8.97 50.25 -0.09
N GLY A 2 7.98 49.44 0.27
CA GLY A 2 8.09 48.51 1.41
C GLY A 2 7.23 47.24 1.29
N SER A 3 6.17 47.29 0.47
CA SER A 3 5.21 46.19 0.34
C SER A 3 5.70 45.02 -0.53
N HIS A 4 6.63 45.27 -1.47
CA HIS A 4 7.15 44.23 -2.37
C HIS A 4 8.08 43.23 -1.65
N HIS A 5 8.88 43.69 -0.68
CA HIS A 5 9.80 42.82 0.08
C HIS A 5 9.08 41.85 1.03
N LEU A 6 7.87 42.21 1.49
CA LEU A 6 7.08 41.36 2.39
C LEU A 6 6.39 40.21 1.62
N ILE A 7 5.89 40.50 0.41
CA ILE A 7 5.26 39.51 -0.48
C ILE A 7 6.29 38.49 -0.98
N ILE A 8 7.48 38.96 -1.38
CA ILE A 8 8.57 38.08 -1.85
C ILE A 8 9.08 37.15 -0.74
N HIS A 9 9.16 37.63 0.51
CA HIS A 9 9.49 36.77 1.65
C HIS A 9 8.39 35.74 1.96
N GLY A 10 7.12 36.12 1.86
CA GLY A 10 5.99 35.20 2.04
C GLY A 10 5.98 34.07 1.00
N MET A 11 6.12 34.42 -0.29
CA MET A 11 6.18 33.45 -1.39
C MET A 11 7.39 32.53 -1.29
N LYS A 12 8.56 33.05 -0.88
CA LYS A 12 9.79 32.27 -0.71
C LYS A 12 9.71 31.29 0.47
N ARG A 13 8.99 31.65 1.54
CA ARG A 13 8.69 30.74 2.67
C ARG A 13 7.72 29.64 2.26
N VAL A 14 6.67 29.96 1.50
CA VAL A 14 5.72 28.97 0.95
C VAL A 14 6.44 28.00 0.01
N LEU A 15 7.33 28.50 -0.84
CA LEU A 15 8.14 27.66 -1.73
C LEU A 15 9.08 26.72 -0.96
N PHE A 16 9.67 27.18 0.15
CA PHE A 16 10.53 26.35 1.00
C PHE A 16 9.76 25.23 1.71
N VAL A 17 8.54 25.51 2.18
CA VAL A 17 7.65 24.49 2.79
C VAL A 17 7.19 23.47 1.74
N LEU A 18 6.93 23.90 0.51
CA LEU A 18 6.53 23.02 -0.59
C LEU A 18 7.67 22.06 -1.04
N ILE A 19 8.93 22.48 -0.93
CA ILE A 19 10.08 21.64 -1.28
C ILE A 19 10.35 20.56 -0.20
N LEU A 20 10.04 20.84 1.07
CA LEU A 20 10.26 19.91 2.18
C LEU A 20 9.27 18.73 2.23
N THR A 21 8.13 18.79 1.56
CA THR A 21 7.15 17.68 1.51
C THR A 21 7.46 16.64 0.43
N LEU A 22 8.45 16.89 -0.43
CA LEU A 22 8.82 16.00 -1.55
C LEU A 22 9.89 14.96 -1.19
N SER A 23 10.49 15.02 0.01
CA SER A 23 11.55 14.09 0.44
C SER A 23 11.06 12.84 1.15
N ALA A 24 9.74 12.59 1.21
CA ALA A 24 9.19 11.46 1.95
C ALA A 24 9.28 10.09 1.22
N CYS A 25 10.07 10.00 0.15
CA CYS A 25 10.08 8.84 -0.73
C CYS A 25 11.32 7.98 -0.50
N ALA A 26 11.13 6.84 0.19
CA ALA A 26 11.92 5.58 0.19
C ALA A 26 12.39 5.06 1.56
N THR A 27 12.36 5.86 2.62
CA THR A 27 12.95 5.49 3.93
C THR A 27 11.94 5.05 5.01
N HIS A 28 10.67 4.87 4.67
CA HIS A 28 9.62 4.59 5.64
C HIS A 28 8.92 3.25 5.37
N PRO A 29 8.41 2.57 6.42
CA PRO A 29 7.52 1.44 6.24
C PRO A 29 6.33 1.77 5.32
N PRO A 30 5.96 0.89 4.37
CA PRO A 30 4.89 1.12 3.39
C PRO A 30 3.49 0.91 4.02
N ALA A 31 3.12 1.78 4.97
CA ALA A 31 1.91 1.61 5.78
C ALA A 31 0.62 1.60 4.93
N GLN A 32 0.58 2.41 3.87
CA GLN A 32 -0.58 2.48 2.97
C GLN A 32 -0.78 1.16 2.23
N GLU A 33 0.28 0.62 1.62
CA GLU A 33 0.22 -0.65 0.89
C GLU A 33 -0.12 -1.83 1.82
N MET A 34 0.38 -1.83 3.06
CA MET A 34 0.02 -2.82 4.07
C MET A 34 -1.47 -2.74 4.44
N SER A 35 -2.01 -1.53 4.59
CA SER A 35 -3.44 -1.31 4.87
C SER A 35 -4.32 -1.76 3.70
N ASP A 36 -3.95 -1.39 2.48
CA ASP A 36 -4.62 -1.82 1.25
C ASP A 36 -4.66 -3.35 1.13
N ALA A 37 -3.53 -4.02 1.39
CA ALA A 37 -3.45 -5.47 1.34
C ALA A 37 -4.37 -6.14 2.38
N ARG A 38 -4.38 -5.64 3.63
CA ARG A 38 -5.28 -6.13 4.69
C ARG A 38 -6.75 -5.98 4.31
N SER A 39 -7.13 -4.82 3.80
CA SER A 39 -8.51 -4.55 3.35
C SER A 39 -8.91 -5.46 2.19
N ALA A 40 -8.00 -5.73 1.24
CA ALA A 40 -8.25 -6.64 0.13
C ALA A 40 -8.42 -8.09 0.60
N ILE A 41 -7.58 -8.58 1.52
CA ILE A 41 -7.69 -9.91 2.13
C ILE A 41 -9.03 -10.04 2.87
N LYS A 42 -9.38 -9.05 3.70
CA LYS A 42 -10.66 -9.05 4.42
C LYS A 42 -11.84 -9.09 3.46
N THR A 43 -11.81 -8.30 2.40
CA THR A 43 -12.82 -8.32 1.33
C THR A 43 -12.96 -9.71 0.71
N ALA A 44 -11.83 -10.36 0.39
CA ALA A 44 -11.84 -11.72 -0.16
C ALA A 44 -12.35 -12.78 0.83
N GLN A 45 -12.05 -12.63 2.12
CA GLN A 45 -12.56 -13.51 3.18
C GLN A 45 -14.08 -13.40 3.34
N ASP A 46 -14.63 -12.19 3.24
CA ASP A 46 -16.06 -11.91 3.46
C ASP A 46 -16.96 -12.30 2.29
N LEU A 47 -16.39 -12.68 1.13
CA LEU A 47 -17.17 -13.14 -0.02
C LEU A 47 -17.62 -14.61 0.16
N PRO A 48 -18.88 -14.93 -0.22
CA PRO A 48 -19.48 -16.24 0.04
C PRO A 48 -18.96 -17.37 -0.85
N GLY A 49 -18.36 -17.04 -2.01
CA GLY A 49 -17.81 -18.04 -2.92
C GLY A 49 -16.66 -18.82 -2.28
N GLN A 50 -16.63 -20.12 -2.49
CA GLN A 50 -15.60 -21.00 -1.96
C GLN A 50 -15.15 -21.93 -3.09
N THR A 51 -13.95 -21.69 -3.60
CA THR A 51 -13.33 -22.54 -4.61
C THR A 51 -11.90 -22.81 -4.18
N ALA A 52 -11.41 -24.03 -4.42
CA ALA A 52 -10.03 -24.39 -4.07
C ALA A 52 -8.99 -23.47 -4.73
N ARG A 53 -9.33 -22.88 -5.90
CA ARG A 53 -8.48 -21.89 -6.57
C ARG A 53 -8.47 -20.57 -5.81
N ALA A 54 -9.63 -20.06 -5.38
CA ALA A 54 -9.72 -18.85 -4.58
C ALA A 54 -8.97 -19.01 -3.25
N ASP A 55 -9.08 -20.16 -2.60
CA ASP A 55 -8.41 -20.44 -1.32
C ASP A 55 -6.88 -20.42 -1.47
N LYS A 56 -6.35 -20.97 -2.57
CA LYS A 56 -4.91 -20.89 -2.88
C LYS A 56 -4.43 -19.46 -3.06
N TYR A 57 -5.20 -18.60 -3.75
CA TYR A 57 -4.86 -17.19 -3.88
C TYR A 57 -4.96 -16.47 -2.54
N LEU A 58 -5.96 -16.78 -1.71
CA LEU A 58 -6.11 -16.17 -0.39
C LEU A 58 -4.93 -16.54 0.53
N GLN A 59 -4.53 -17.81 0.56
CA GLN A 59 -3.35 -18.27 1.27
C GLN A 59 -2.07 -17.57 0.76
N SER A 60 -1.93 -17.42 -0.56
CA SER A 60 -0.80 -16.71 -1.16
C SER A 60 -0.79 -15.22 -0.77
N ALA A 61 -1.96 -14.60 -0.63
CA ALA A 61 -2.10 -13.22 -0.19
C ALA A 61 -1.66 -13.05 1.27
N GLU A 62 -2.11 -13.94 2.16
CA GLU A 62 -1.75 -13.95 3.57
C GLU A 62 -0.25 -14.17 3.77
N GLN A 63 0.33 -15.14 3.07
CA GLN A 63 1.77 -15.40 3.10
C GLN A 63 2.59 -14.19 2.61
N ALA A 64 2.18 -13.55 1.51
CA ALA A 64 2.86 -12.37 1.00
C ALA A 64 2.77 -11.18 1.98
N LEU A 65 1.65 -11.03 2.71
CA LEU A 65 1.52 -9.99 3.74
C LEU A 65 2.42 -10.27 4.95
N GLU A 66 2.59 -11.55 5.32
CA GLU A 66 3.53 -11.96 6.37
C GLU A 66 4.98 -11.70 5.97
N ASP A 67 5.35 -12.05 4.73
CA ASP A 67 6.65 -11.74 4.14
C ASP A 67 6.90 -10.22 4.13
N ALA A 68 5.88 -9.42 3.83
CA ALA A 68 5.97 -7.95 3.88
C ALA A 68 6.27 -7.46 5.30
N ALA A 69 5.57 -7.99 6.30
CA ALA A 69 5.82 -7.67 7.70
C ALA A 69 7.23 -8.09 8.15
N ALA A 70 7.72 -9.25 7.68
CA ALA A 70 9.09 -9.70 7.94
C ALA A 70 10.13 -8.76 7.31
N ALA A 71 9.88 -8.26 6.09
CA ALA A 71 10.75 -7.29 5.45
C ALA A 71 10.77 -5.94 6.19
N ILE A 72 9.63 -5.48 6.74
CA ILE A 72 9.59 -4.28 7.60
C ILE A 72 10.49 -4.46 8.83
N ARG A 73 10.44 -5.64 9.50
CA ARG A 73 11.29 -5.94 10.67
C ARG A 73 12.79 -5.94 10.34
N GLN A 74 13.14 -6.15 9.07
CA GLN A 74 14.52 -6.11 8.56
C GLN A 74 14.87 -4.76 7.93
N GLU A 75 13.98 -3.75 8.05
CA GLU A 75 14.13 -2.43 7.43
C GLU A 75 14.24 -2.46 5.88
N HIS A 76 13.87 -3.60 5.27
CA HIS A 76 13.84 -3.80 3.83
C HIS A 76 12.54 -3.26 3.24
N TYR A 77 12.32 -1.94 3.29
CA TYR A 77 11.02 -1.32 2.96
C TYR A 77 10.59 -1.49 1.50
N ASP A 78 11.51 -1.47 0.53
CA ASP A 78 11.18 -1.76 -0.87
C ASP A 78 10.66 -3.19 -1.05
N ARG A 79 11.31 -4.15 -0.37
CA ARG A 79 10.87 -5.55 -0.35
C ARG A 79 9.50 -5.67 0.30
N ALA A 80 9.30 -4.98 1.42
CA ALA A 80 8.01 -4.93 2.10
C ALA A 80 6.90 -4.37 1.19
N ARG A 81 7.17 -3.28 0.47
CA ARG A 81 6.20 -2.66 -0.45
C ARG A 81 5.82 -3.62 -1.56
N ASN A 82 6.82 -4.27 -2.18
CA ASN A 82 6.58 -5.23 -3.24
C ASN A 82 5.75 -6.43 -2.76
N LYS A 83 6.03 -6.93 -1.55
CA LYS A 83 5.28 -8.02 -0.93
C LYS A 83 3.86 -7.61 -0.53
N ALA A 84 3.65 -6.40 -0.03
CA ALA A 84 2.31 -5.87 0.24
C ALA A 84 1.47 -5.73 -1.05
N LEU A 85 2.08 -5.23 -2.13
CA LEU A 85 1.41 -5.17 -3.43
C LEU A 85 1.11 -6.56 -4.01
N GLU A 86 2.00 -7.53 -3.80
CA GLU A 86 1.76 -8.93 -4.14
C GLU A 86 0.56 -9.50 -3.37
N ALA A 87 0.51 -9.29 -2.06
CA ALA A 87 -0.61 -9.70 -1.21
C ALA A 87 -1.94 -9.12 -1.71
N LYS A 88 -1.97 -7.82 -2.00
CA LYS A 88 -3.14 -7.13 -2.56
C LYS A 88 -3.62 -7.78 -3.87
N ARG A 89 -2.71 -8.07 -4.80
CA ARG A 89 -3.07 -8.70 -6.09
C ARG A 89 -3.66 -10.10 -5.91
N HIS A 90 -3.04 -10.93 -5.08
CA HIS A 90 -3.55 -12.27 -4.79
C HIS A 90 -4.93 -12.22 -4.14
N ALA A 91 -5.14 -11.30 -3.18
CA ALA A 91 -6.44 -11.12 -2.54
C ALA A 91 -7.52 -10.66 -3.53
N GLN A 92 -7.18 -9.76 -4.45
CA GLN A 92 -8.10 -9.32 -5.52
C GLN A 92 -8.49 -10.47 -6.46
N GLU A 93 -7.54 -11.34 -6.80
CA GLU A 93 -7.84 -12.53 -7.61
C GLU A 93 -8.70 -13.54 -6.85
N ALA A 94 -8.41 -13.78 -5.57
CA ALA A 94 -9.28 -14.58 -4.71
C ALA A 94 -10.71 -14.01 -4.67
N ALA A 95 -10.86 -12.71 -4.44
CA ALA A 95 -12.16 -12.03 -4.44
C ALA A 95 -12.90 -12.21 -5.77
N ARG A 96 -12.21 -12.02 -6.90
CA ARG A 96 -12.77 -12.22 -8.24
C ARG A 96 -13.30 -13.65 -8.44
N LEU A 97 -12.51 -14.66 -8.03
CA LEU A 97 -12.91 -16.07 -8.14
C LEU A 97 -14.10 -16.41 -7.24
N LYS A 98 -14.17 -15.80 -6.05
CA LYS A 98 -15.32 -15.98 -5.15
C LYS A 98 -16.59 -15.25 -5.64
N GLN A 99 -16.45 -14.12 -6.32
CA GLN A 99 -17.56 -13.41 -6.96
C GLN A 99 -18.10 -14.17 -8.17
N PHE A 100 -17.23 -14.88 -8.90
CA PHE A 100 -17.58 -15.59 -10.14
C PHE A 100 -17.09 -17.05 -10.11
N PRO A 101 -17.67 -17.92 -9.27
CA PRO A 101 -17.17 -19.28 -9.03
C PRO A 101 -17.28 -20.24 -10.24
N ASN A 102 -18.04 -19.87 -11.28
CA ASN A 102 -18.30 -20.69 -12.47
C ASN A 102 -17.43 -20.35 -13.69
N LYS A 103 -16.34 -19.59 -13.52
CA LYS A 103 -15.33 -19.33 -14.57
C LYS A 103 -14.03 -20.09 -14.28
#